data_AF-A0A1L7CPK6-F1
#
_entry.id   AF-A0A1L7CPK6-F1
#
_cell.length_a   1.000
_cell.length_b   1.000
_cell.length_c   1.000
_cell.angle_alpha   90.00
_cell.angle_beta   90.00
_cell.angle_gamma   90.00
#
_symmetry.space_group_name_H-M   'P 1'
#
loop_
_entity.id
_entity.type
_entity.pdbx_description
1 polymer ?
#
loop_
_entity_poly.entity_id
_entity_poly.type
_entity_poly.pdbx_seq_one_letter_code
_entity_poly.pdbx_strand_id
1 'polypeptide(L)'
;MPTQSKTSTSSPKQARCIGWSSVIVALVLGYIFWIISKQWWTPSVVIFGALFLSICVGNCYLATKTKAYDLYLAAVLSLAAPLIVIFFAFGFFFSGPTP
;
A
#
# COMPACT_ATOMS: atom_id res chain seq x y z
N MET A 1 34.62 -12.14 -22.89
CA MET A 1 33.31 -12.59 -22.35
C MET A 1 32.50 -11.36 -21.98
N PRO A 2 31.41 -11.01 -22.70
CA PRO A 2 30.51 -9.97 -22.23
C PRO A 2 29.60 -10.56 -21.16
N THR A 3 29.67 -10.02 -19.96
CA THR A 3 28.78 -10.31 -18.84
C THR A 3 27.37 -9.87 -19.22
N GLN A 4 26.51 -10.81 -19.61
CA GLN A 4 25.08 -10.56 -19.75
C GLN A 4 24.53 -10.20 -18.36
N SER A 5 24.45 -8.91 -18.08
CA SER A 5 23.51 -8.36 -17.11
C SER A 5 22.13 -8.85 -17.52
N LYS A 6 21.63 -9.87 -16.82
CA LYS A 6 20.23 -10.32 -16.95
C LYS A 6 19.37 -9.17 -16.49
N THR A 7 19.01 -8.29 -17.41
CA THR A 7 17.87 -7.40 -17.27
C THR A 7 16.67 -8.32 -17.12
N SER A 8 16.34 -8.70 -15.88
CA SER A 8 15.17 -9.48 -15.55
C SER A 8 13.97 -8.63 -15.90
N THR A 9 13.52 -8.75 -17.14
CA THR A 9 12.20 -8.27 -17.56
C THR A 9 11.20 -9.04 -16.70
N SER A 10 10.82 -8.45 -15.56
CA SER A 10 9.82 -8.99 -14.66
C SER A 10 8.58 -9.26 -15.49
N SER A 11 8.13 -10.52 -15.49
CA SER A 11 6.94 -10.87 -16.25
C SER A 11 5.77 -10.01 -15.77
N PRO A 12 4.82 -9.63 -16.66
CA PRO A 12 3.68 -8.80 -16.26
C PRO A 12 2.86 -9.42 -15.11
N LYS A 13 2.85 -10.75 -14.99
CA LYS A 13 2.25 -11.46 -13.85
C LYS A 13 3.00 -11.20 -12.54
N GLN A 14 4.33 -11.21 -12.56
CA GLN A 14 5.15 -10.94 -11.38
C GLN A 14 4.99 -9.49 -10.92
N ALA A 15 4.96 -8.53 -11.86
CA ALA A 15 4.69 -7.13 -11.55
C ALA A 15 3.34 -6.94 -10.86
N ARG A 16 2.28 -7.59 -11.37
CA ARG A 16 0.95 -7.59 -10.74
C ARG A 16 1.00 -8.20 -9.34
N CYS A 17 1.62 -9.37 -9.15
CA CYS A 17 1.75 -9.97 -7.83
C CYS A 17 2.43 -9.01 -6.83
N ILE A 18 3.54 -8.39 -7.23
CA ILE A 18 4.25 -7.42 -6.38
C ILE A 18 3.33 -6.25 -6.02
N GLY A 19 2.62 -5.69 -7.01
CA GLY A 19 1.74 -4.55 -6.77
C GLY A 19 0.59 -4.89 -5.83
N TRP A 20 -0.09 -6.01 -6.02
CA TRP A 20 -1.15 -6.46 -5.13
C TRP A 20 -0.64 -6.86 -3.74
N SER A 21 0.53 -7.48 -3.63
CA SER A 21 1.17 -7.74 -2.34
C SER A 21 1.47 -6.44 -1.58
N SER A 22 1.87 -5.38 -2.29
CA SER A 22 2.14 -4.09 -1.67
C SER A 22 0.87 -3.42 -1.10
N VAL A 23 -0.30 -3.67 -1.69
CA VAL A 23 -1.60 -3.24 -1.14
C VAL A 23 -1.86 -3.89 0.22
N ILE A 24 -1.61 -5.19 0.33
CA ILE A 24 -1.78 -5.92 1.61
C ILE A 24 -0.86 -5.32 2.67
N VAL A 25 0.40 -5.04 2.31
CA VAL A 25 1.36 -4.37 3.20
C VAL A 25 0.85 -2.98 3.60
N ALA A 26 0.30 -2.20 2.66
CA ALA A 26 -0.29 -0.89 2.96
C ALA A 26 -1.46 -0.99 3.94
N LEU A 27 -2.33 -2.01 3.83
CA LEU A 27 -3.42 -2.22 4.80
C LEU A 27 -2.89 -2.52 6.20
N VAL A 28 -1.88 -3.38 6.32
CA VAL A 28 -1.23 -3.68 7.61
C VAL A 28 -0.58 -2.42 8.19
N LEU A 29 0.14 -1.64 7.37
CA LEU A 29 0.72 -0.36 7.78
C LEU A 29 -0.36 0.65 8.20
N GLY A 30 -1.52 0.67 7.54
CA GLY A 30 -2.66 1.50 7.93
C GLY A 30 -3.19 1.15 9.32
N TYR A 31 -3.25 -0.15 9.65
CA TYR A 31 -3.63 -0.62 10.99
C TYR A 31 -2.61 -0.24 12.05
N ILE A 32 -1.31 -0.40 11.76
CA ILE A 32 -0.24 0.02 12.67
C ILE A 32 -0.26 1.55 12.86
N PHE A 33 -0.41 2.31 11.78
CA PHE A 33 -0.57 3.76 11.81
C PHE A 33 -1.72 4.19 12.73
N TRP A 34 -2.87 3.51 12.64
CA TRP A 34 -4.01 3.79 13.50
C TRP A 34 -3.69 3.61 14.99
N ILE A 35 -3.00 2.53 15.36
CA ILE A 35 -2.64 2.25 16.76
C ILE A 35 -1.65 3.30 17.28
N ILE A 36 -0.58 3.58 16.54
CA ILE A 36 0.51 4.46 16.99
C ILE A 36 0.07 5.93 16.99
N SER A 37 -0.75 6.34 16.02
CA SER A 37 -1.18 7.74 15.89
C SER A 37 -2.08 8.22 17.03
N LYS A 38 -2.67 7.31 17.83
CA LYS A 38 -3.39 7.68 19.05
C LYS A 38 -2.51 8.40 20.07
N GLN A 39 -1.22 8.10 20.08
CA GLN A 39 -0.28 8.62 21.06
C GLN A 39 0.71 9.61 20.42
N TRP A 40 1.14 9.34 19.17
CA TRP A 40 2.21 10.07 18.49
C TRP A 40 1.79 10.45 17.05
N TRP A 41 0.71 11.24 16.92
CA TRP A 41 0.11 11.61 15.63
C TRP A 41 1.11 12.19 14.62
N THR A 42 1.77 13.30 14.94
CA THR A 42 2.57 14.07 13.98
C THR A 42 3.71 13.28 13.35
N PRO A 43 4.59 12.60 14.12
CA PRO A 43 5.66 11.79 13.52
C PRO A 43 5.10 10.57 12.77
N SER A 44 3.98 10.00 13.22
CA SER A 44 3.33 8.89 12.52
C SER A 44 2.82 9.32 11.14
N VAL A 45 2.18 10.48 11.03
CA VAL A 45 1.69 11.00 9.74
C VAL A 45 2.83 11.19 8.74
N VAL A 46 3.98 11.71 9.19
CA VAL A 46 5.14 11.92 8.31
C VAL A 46 5.74 10.59 7.84
N ILE A 47 5.99 9.66 8.77
CA ILE A 47 6.64 8.37 8.45
C ILE A 47 5.72 7.51 7.59
N PHE A 48 4.47 7.31 8.02
CA PHE A 48 3.52 6.49 7.29
C PHE A 48 3.08 7.15 5.99
N GLY A 49 2.94 8.48 5.96
CA GLY A 49 2.69 9.22 4.72
C GLY A 49 3.78 8.98 3.67
N ALA A 50 5.05 9.04 4.07
CA ALA A 50 6.17 8.72 3.18
C ALA A 50 6.16 7.25 2.72
N LEU A 51 5.82 6.32 3.61
CA LEU A 51 5.68 4.90 3.27
C LEU A 51 4.55 4.67 2.25
N PHE A 52 3.35 5.20 2.47
CA PHE A 52 2.24 5.07 1.53
C PHE A 52 2.55 5.72 0.18
N LEU A 53 3.21 6.89 0.20
CA LEU A 53 3.65 7.55 -1.02
C LEU A 53 4.66 6.68 -1.79
N SER A 54 5.61 6.05 -1.09
CA SER A 54 6.61 5.18 -1.72
C SER A 54 5.96 3.95 -2.39
N ILE A 55 4.95 3.34 -1.74
CA ILE A 55 4.19 2.21 -2.29
C ILE A 55 3.38 2.66 -3.51
N CYS A 56 2.74 3.82 -3.42
CA CYS A 56 1.97 4.40 -4.53
C CYS A 56 2.87 4.69 -5.74
N VAL A 57 3.99 5.37 -5.54
CA VAL A 57 4.98 5.65 -6.61
C VAL A 57 5.54 4.35 -7.19
N GLY A 58 5.84 3.36 -6.34
CA GLY A 58 6.30 2.04 -6.79
C GLY A 58 5.28 1.34 -7.70
N ASN A 59 4.02 1.31 -7.30
CA ASN A 59 2.93 0.74 -8.10
C ASN A 59 2.71 1.50 -9.41
N CYS A 60 2.70 2.83 -9.39
CA CYS A 60 2.59 3.67 -10.59
C CYS A 60 3.78 3.45 -11.55
N TYR A 61 4.99 3.31 -11.01
CA TYR A 61 6.18 3.02 -11.80
C TYR A 61 6.09 1.64 -12.46
N LEU A 62 5.71 0.60 -11.72
CA LEU A 62 5.49 -0.73 -12.27
C LEU A 62 4.36 -0.73 -13.31
N ALA A 63 3.26 -0.02 -13.07
CA ALA A 63 2.14 0.11 -14.01
C ALA A 63 2.61 0.69 -15.35
N THR A 64 3.39 1.78 -15.29
CA THR A 64 3.94 2.47 -16.46
C THR A 64 4.89 1.57 -17.24
N LYS A 65 5.77 0.84 -16.54
CA LYS A 65 6.78 -0.03 -17.18
C LYS A 65 6.19 -1.30 -17.78
N THR A 66 5.13 -1.85 -17.20
CA THR A 66 4.56 -3.14 -17.62
C THR A 66 3.24 -3.03 -18.38
N LYS A 67 2.76 -1.80 -18.65
CA LYS A 67 1.45 -1.51 -19.30
C LYS A 67 0.27 -2.22 -18.61
N ALA A 68 0.40 -2.46 -17.31
CA ALA A 68 -0.60 -3.16 -16.51
C ALA A 68 -1.41 -2.12 -15.74
N TYR A 69 -2.58 -1.78 -16.28
CA TYR A 69 -3.45 -0.74 -15.74
C TYR A 69 -4.04 -1.08 -14.36
N ASP A 70 -4.13 -2.36 -14.00
CA ASP A 70 -4.61 -2.78 -12.68
C ASP A 70 -3.70 -2.32 -11.53
N LEU A 71 -2.41 -2.08 -11.80
CA LEU A 71 -1.50 -1.53 -10.81
C LEU A 71 -1.77 -0.07 -10.44
N TYR A 72 -2.43 0.71 -11.30
CA TYR A 72 -2.90 2.05 -10.91
C TYR A 72 -4.00 1.95 -9.85
N LEU A 73 -4.88 0.96 -9.97
CA LEU A 73 -5.88 0.69 -8.94
C LEU A 73 -5.21 0.26 -7.63
N ALA A 74 -4.18 -0.60 -7.70
CA ALA A 74 -3.38 -0.99 -6.54
C ALA A 74 -2.68 0.21 -5.88
N ALA A 75 -2.18 1.18 -6.66
CA ALA A 75 -1.57 2.40 -6.14
C ALA A 75 -2.57 3.25 -5.34
N VAL A 76 -3.75 3.52 -5.95
CA VAL A 76 -4.82 4.29 -5.30
C VAL A 76 -5.32 3.56 -4.04
N LEU A 77 -5.50 2.25 -4.12
CA LEU A 77 -5.97 1.44 -3.01
C LEU A 77 -4.97 1.43 -1.84
N SER A 78 -3.67 1.42 -2.14
CA SER A 78 -2.61 1.53 -1.13
C SER A 78 -2.62 2.89 -0.43
N LEU A 79 -2.93 3.97 -1.16
CA LEU A 79 -3.02 5.32 -0.59
C LEU A 79 -4.30 5.51 0.23
N ALA A 80 -5.38 4.82 -0.16
CA ALA A 80 -6.64 4.78 0.57
C ALA A 80 -6.62 3.83 1.78
N ALA A 81 -5.60 2.98 1.93
CA ALA A 81 -5.45 2.01 3.01
C ALA A 81 -5.74 2.57 4.43
N PRO A 82 -5.18 3.72 4.86
CA PRO A 82 -5.49 4.28 6.17
C PRO A 82 -6.98 4.63 6.32
N LEU A 83 -7.65 5.16 5.29
CA LEU A 83 -9.08 5.46 5.32
C LEU A 83 -9.92 4.18 5.43
N ILE A 84 -9.55 3.13 4.69
CA ILE A 84 -10.21 1.83 4.73
C ILE A 84 -10.11 1.24 6.13
N VAL A 85 -8.91 1.23 6.71
CA VAL A 85 -8.68 0.73 8.07
C VAL A 85 -9.51 1.49 9.09
N ILE A 86 -9.53 2.82 9.00
CA ILE A 86 -10.32 3.68 9.90
C ILE A 86 -11.82 3.36 9.75
N PHE A 87 -12.32 3.24 8.52
CA PHE A 87 -13.72 2.92 8.24
C PHE A 87 -14.13 1.58 8.86
N PHE A 88 -13.34 0.52 8.67
CA PHE A 88 -13.62 -0.79 9.25
C PHE A 88 -13.46 -0.80 10.77
N ALA A 89 -12.47 -0.08 11.31
CA ALA A 89 -12.32 0.05 12.75
C ALA A 89 -13.59 0.68 13.35
N PHE A 90 -14.03 1.83 12.85
CA PHE A 90 -15.25 2.47 13.35
C PHE A 90 -16.49 1.60 13.13
N GLY A 91 -16.68 0.98 11.95
CA GLY A 91 -17.81 0.10 11.68
C GLY A 91 -17.88 -1.11 12.62
N PHE A 92 -16.73 -1.69 12.99
CA PHE A 92 -16.65 -2.79 13.95
C PHE A 92 -16.92 -2.33 15.39
N PHE A 93 -16.36 -1.19 15.82
CA PHE A 93 -16.56 -0.65 17.16
C PHE A 93 -17.98 -0.10 17.41
N PHE A 94 -18.70 0.35 16.37
CA PHE A 94 -20.09 0.83 16.48
C PHE A 94 -21.17 -0.26 16.27
N SER A 95 -20.79 -1.47 15.87
CA SER A 95 -21.74 -2.60 15.68
C SER A 95 -21.75 -3.60 16.84
N GLY A 96 -20.96 -3.36 17.90
CA GLY A 96 -21.08 -4.11 19.16
C GLY A 96 -22.33 -3.69 19.94
N PRO A 97 -22.95 -4.57 20.75
CA PRO A 97 -24.12 -4.20 21.54
C PRO A 97 -23.78 -2.97 22.38
N THR A 98 -24.62 -1.94 22.25
CA THR A 98 -24.58 -0.72 23.08
C THR A 98 -24.44 -1.11 24.55
N PRO A 99 -23.53 -0.49 25.33
CA PRO A 99 -23.41 -0.78 26.76
C PRO A 99 -24.70 -0.52 27.53
#